data_AF-U7UXQ2-F1
#
_entry.id   AF-U7UXQ2-F1
#
_cell.length_a   1.000
_cell.length_b   1.000
_cell.length_c   1.000
_cell.angle_alpha   90.00
_cell.angle_beta   90.00
_cell.angle_gamma   90.00
#
_symmetry.space_group_name_H-M   'P 1'
#
loop_
_entity.id
_entity.type
_entity.pdbx_description
1 polymer ?
#
loop_
_entity_poly.entity_id
_entity_poly.type
_entity_poly.pdbx_seq_one_letter_code
_entity_poly.pdbx_strand_id
1 'polypeptide(L)' 'MLVEFPGSDRKYGFVVSTGYKAGLILVMLPQEAELEHSAGVSRQWVIDNWNKWIYETCSVDDVYVDKNYPVPASLI' A
#
# COMPACT_ATOMS: atom_id res chain seq x y z
N MET A 1 2.81 -5.14 1.70
CA MET A 1 3.71 -4.11 1.12
C MET A 1 3.06 -3.54 -0.12
N LEU A 2 3.00 -2.21 -0.26
CA LEU A 2 2.52 -1.56 -1.48
C LEU A 2 3.61 -1.65 -2.56
N VAL A 3 3.25 -2.06 -3.77
CA VAL A 3 4.16 -2.23 -4.90
C VAL A 3 3.55 -1.61 -6.15
N GLU A 4 4.41 -1.04 -6.98
CA GLU A 4 4.06 -0.60 -8.33
C GLU A 4 4.29 -1.73 -9.34
N PHE A 5 3.35 -1.92 -10.25
CA PHE A 5 3.38 -2.89 -11.36
C PHE A 5 3.39 -2.11 -12.69
N PRO A 6 4.58 -1.74 -13.20
CA PRO A 6 4.71 -1.01 -14.45
C PRO A 6 4.07 -1.77 -15.61
N GLY A 7 3.27 -1.08 -16.43
CA GLY A 7 2.61 -1.67 -17.61
C GLY A 7 1.30 -2.41 -17.33
N SER A 8 0.82 -2.43 -16.08
CA SER A 8 -0.54 -2.87 -15.77
C SER A 8 -1.52 -1.70 -15.86
N ASP A 9 -2.77 -1.98 -16.28
CA ASP A 9 -3.90 -1.04 -16.19
C ASP A 9 -4.24 -0.66 -14.73
N ARG A 10 -3.72 -1.44 -13.77
CA ARG A 10 -3.83 -1.20 -12.33
C ARG A 10 -2.41 -1.08 -11.77
N LYS A 11 -1.91 0.15 -11.63
CA LYS A 11 -0.48 0.34 -11.32
C LYS A 11 -0.06 -0.09 -9.93
N TYR A 12 -0.96 -0.09 -8.95
CA TYR A 12 -0.61 -0.38 -7.56
C TYR A 12 -1.32 -1.62 -7.02
N GLY A 13 -0.62 -2.36 -6.17
CA GLY A 13 -1.18 -3.49 -5.46
C GLY A 13 -0.43 -3.80 -4.17
N PHE A 14 -1.05 -4.61 -3.32
CA PHE A 14 -0.40 -5.13 -2.13
C PHE A 14 0.15 -6.52 -2.39
N VAL A 15 1.40 -6.74 -1.99
CA VAL A 15 2.04 -8.06 -1.95
C VAL A 15 2.29 -8.50 -0.52
N VAL A 16 2.27 -9.82 -0.32
CA VAL A 16 2.70 -10.45 0.92
C VAL A 16 4.20 -10.23 1.08
N SER A 17 4.59 -9.53 2.14
CA SER A 17 5.98 -9.10 2.33
C SER A 17 6.89 -10.17 2.95
N THR A 18 6.33 -11.11 3.72
CA THR A 18 7.12 -12.05 4.54
C THR A 18 6.45 -13.42 4.62
N GLY A 19 7.21 -14.42 5.08
CA GLY A 19 6.73 -15.79 5.30
C GLY A 19 6.69 -16.65 4.03
N TYR A 20 6.07 -17.83 4.13
CA TYR A 20 6.05 -18.82 3.05
C TYR A 20 5.34 -18.33 1.77
N LYS A 21 4.42 -17.38 1.90
CA LYS A 21 3.65 -16.79 0.80
C LYS A 21 4.22 -15.46 0.29
N ALA A 22 5.44 -15.10 0.69
CA ALA A 22 6.07 -13.85 0.27
C ALA A 22 6.14 -13.73 -1.26
N GLY A 23 5.90 -12.52 -1.77
CA GLY A 23 5.88 -12.23 -3.21
C GLY A 23 4.54 -12.49 -3.91
N LEU A 24 3.57 -13.15 -3.25
CA LEU A 24 2.23 -13.28 -3.81
C LEU A 24 1.49 -11.94 -3.79
N ILE A 25 0.79 -11.65 -4.89
CA ILE A 25 -0.13 -10.51 -4.98
C ILE A 25 -1.34 -10.82 -4.11
N LEU A 26 -1.59 -9.98 -3.11
CA LEU A 26 -2.77 -10.06 -2.25
C LEU A 26 -3.98 -9.42 -2.95
N VAL A 27 -3.79 -8.22 -3.49
CA VAL A 27 -4.84 -7.46 -4.18
C VAL A 27 -4.22 -6.43 -5.12
N MET A 28 -4.83 -6.25 -6.29
CA MET A 28 -4.59 -5.11 -7.17
C MET A 28 -5.57 -4.00 -6.79
N LEU A 29 -5.09 -2.76 -6.63
CA LEU A 29 -5.94 -1.62 -6.34
C LEU A 29 -6.59 -1.10 -7.62
N PRO A 30 -7.83 -0.58 -7.55
CA PRO A 30 -8.50 -0.06 -8.73
C PRO A 30 -7.88 1.29 -9.14
N GLN A 31 -8.13 1.73 -10.38
CA GLN A 31 -7.46 2.89 -10.95
C GLN A 31 -7.76 4.19 -10.18
N GLU A 32 -8.96 4.31 -9.61
CA GLU A 32 -9.35 5.44 -8.77
C GLU A 32 -8.55 5.57 -7.46
N ALA A 33 -7.76 4.55 -7.09
CA ALA A 33 -6.84 4.62 -5.97
C ALA A 33 -5.57 5.40 -6.30
N GLU A 34 -5.23 5.57 -7.59
CA GLU A 34 -4.03 6.28 -8.01
C GLU A 34 -4.09 7.76 -7.59
N LEU A 35 -2.95 8.30 -7.15
CA LEU A 35 -2.82 9.73 -6.87
C LEU A 35 -2.67 10.49 -8.18
N GLU A 36 -3.57 11.44 -8.42
CA GLU A 36 -3.53 12.26 -9.63
C GLU A 36 -2.20 13.05 -9.72
N HIS A 37 -1.61 13.07 -10.92
CA HIS A 37 -0.37 13.80 -11.24
C HIS A 37 0.89 13.40 -10.44
N SER A 38 0.89 12.25 -9.75
CA SER A 38 2.05 11.80 -8.96
C SER A 38 2.18 10.28 -8.96
N ALA A 39 3.39 9.78 -8.68
CA ALA A 39 3.61 8.36 -8.44
C ALA A 39 3.22 8.03 -6.99
N GLY A 40 2.00 7.51 -6.81
CA GLY A 40 1.54 7.05 -5.51
C GLY A 40 0.06 6.70 -5.49
N VAL A 41 -0.42 6.37 -4.30
CA VAL A 41 -1.83 6.09 -4.01
C VAL A 41 -2.43 7.30 -3.29
N SER A 42 -3.65 7.66 -3.63
CA SER A 42 -4.39 8.74 -2.98
C SER A 42 -4.61 8.44 -1.49
N ARG A 43 -4.13 9.34 -0.62
CA ARG A 43 -4.34 9.23 0.83
C ARG A 43 -5.81 9.19 1.18
N GLN A 44 -6.61 10.09 0.59
CA GLN A 44 -8.03 10.16 0.89
C GLN A 44 -8.74 8.88 0.46
N TRP A 45 -8.42 8.37 -0.74
CA TRP A 45 -8.97 7.12 -1.22
C TRP A 45 -8.66 5.96 -0.26
N VAL A 46 -7.41 5.86 0.21
CA VAL A 46 -6.99 4.83 1.18
C VAL A 46 -7.81 4.88 2.46
N ILE A 47 -8.05 6.09 2.99
CA ILE A 47 -8.86 6.27 4.20
C ILE A 47 -10.30 5.80 3.96
N ASP A 48 -10.92 6.27 2.87
CA ASP A 48 -12.32 5.98 2.56
C ASP A 48 -12.57 4.51 2.20
N ASN A 49 -11.53 3.80 1.76
CA ASN A 49 -11.62 2.44 1.21
C ASN A 49 -10.87 1.40 2.04
N TRP A 50 -10.35 1.78 3.21
CA TRP A 50 -9.43 0.97 4.02
C TRP A 50 -9.93 -0.45 4.27
N ASN A 51 -11.11 -0.61 4.87
CA ASN A 51 -11.64 -1.93 5.23
C ASN A 51 -12.02 -2.77 4.02
N LYS A 52 -12.32 -2.14 2.87
CA LYS A 52 -12.70 -2.86 1.66
C LYS A 52 -11.50 -3.45 0.93
N TRP A 53 -10.37 -2.75 0.92
CA TRP A 53 -9.24 -3.10 0.04
C TRP A 53 -7.95 -3.43 0.77
N ILE A 54 -7.80 -3.04 2.04
CA ILE A 54 -6.53 -3.10 2.75
C ILE A 54 -6.63 -4.04 3.95
N TYR A 55 -7.51 -3.74 4.91
CA TYR A 55 -7.64 -4.57 6.11
C TYR A 55 -9.07 -4.56 6.67
N GLU A 56 -9.81 -5.63 6.36
CA GLU A 56 -11.24 -5.74 6.69
C GLU A 56 -11.56 -5.62 8.18
N THR A 57 -10.74 -6.17 9.07
CA THR A 57 -11.05 -6.27 10.51
C THR A 57 -10.43 -5.15 11.36
N CYS A 58 -9.73 -4.18 10.77
CA CYS A 58 -9.05 -3.11 11.50
C CYS A 58 -9.56 -1.76 11.03
N SER A 59 -10.07 -0.92 11.93
CA SER A 59 -10.48 0.44 11.57
C SER A 59 -9.26 1.25 11.11
N VAL A 60 -9.46 2.14 10.14
CA VAL A 60 -8.41 3.10 9.74
C VAL A 60 -8.01 4.01 10.90
N ASP A 61 -8.92 4.29 11.82
CA ASP A 61 -8.66 5.12 13.01
C ASP A 61 -7.72 4.45 14.01
N ASP A 62 -7.60 3.12 13.95
CA ASP A 62 -6.70 2.32 14.80
C ASP A 62 -5.30 2.13 14.15
N VAL A 63 -5.05 2.75 12.99
CA VAL A 63 -3.80 2.63 12.24
C VAL A 63 -2.80 3.68 12.69
N TYR A 64 -1.65 3.22 13.19
CA TYR A 64 -0.53 4.08 13.50
C TYR A 64 0.27 4.42 12.24
N VAL A 65 0.64 5.70 12.10
CA VAL A 65 1.49 6.18 11.01
C VAL A 65 2.82 6.63 11.59
N ASP A 66 3.90 5.98 11.16
CA ASP A 66 5.24 6.49 11.38
C ASP A 66 5.57 7.55 10.32
N LYS A 67 6.03 8.73 10.75
CA LYS A 67 6.31 9.84 9.84
C LYS A 67 7.55 9.57 8.99
N ASN A 68 8.48 8.76 9.49
CA ASN A 68 9.74 8.51 8.83
C ASN A 68 10.38 7.23 9.36
N TYR A 69 10.87 6.38 8.46
CA TYR A 69 11.83 5.36 8.85
C TYR A 69 13.21 6.01 8.96
N PRO A 70 13.86 6.02 10.12
CA PRO A 70 15.24 6.48 10.22
C PRO A 70 16.14 5.57 9.36
N VAL A 71 17.09 6.16 8.65
CA VAL A 71 18.10 5.40 7.91
C VAL A 71 18.86 4.54 8.92
N PRO A 72 18.93 3.20 8.75
CA PRO A 72 19.69 2.35 9.66
C PRO A 72 21.15 2.80 9.73
N ALA A 73 21.68 2.93 10.94
CA ALA A 73 23.06 3.38 11.18
C ALA A 73 24.13 2.51 10.51
N SER A 74 23.80 1.26 10.14
CA SER A 74 24.67 0.34 9.40
C SER A 74 24.89 0.71 7.93
N LEU A 75 24.19 1.72 7.41
CA LEU A 75 24.27 2.20 6.03
C LEU A 75 24.87 3.62 5.93
N ILE A 76 25.44 4.13 7.03
CA ILE A 76 26.08 5.45 7.16
C ILE A 76 27.57 5.27 7.44
#